data_AF-A0A6N6Q0Q2-F1
#
_entry.id   AF-A0A6N6Q0Q2-F1
#
_cell.length_a   1.000
_cell.length_b   1.000
_cell.length_c   1.000
_cell.angle_alpha   90.00
_cell.angle_beta   90.00
_cell.angle_gamma   90.00
#
_symmetry.space_group_name_H-M   'P 1'
#
loop_
_entity.id
_entity.type
_entity.pdbx_description
1 polymer ?
#
loop_
_entity_poly.entity_id
_entity_poly.type
_entity_poly.pdbx_seq_one_letter_code
_entity_poly.pdbx_strand_id
1 'polypeptide(L)'
;DAIKRDGEATIKAKYSNLFDMYEKITAENAYHTPMRIYPAIHYTMGGLWVDYNLMSNLPGLFVLGEANFSDHGANRLGASALMQGLSDGYFVLPSTIATYLATLKPGNRPSADNAEFVEAERQVRAGVQSMLSGTGRRTPASFHKELGRIMWDHCGMARNKAGLEKAIGLLGALREEYRTNLHVSGAEAEWNQSIEQAGRVADFIELGELMCRDALMREESCGGHFREEYQYTTDDPEVRQGVVNAGDVKRRDDQFAFVAAWEHAGEGKAATLNKEPLVYEEVKMSTRSYK
;
A
#
# COMPACT_ATOMS: atom_id res chain seq x y z
N ASP A 1 -4.25 -8.41 -34.05
CA ASP A 1 -3.71 -7.04 -34.20
C ASP A 1 -4.88 -6.07 -34.21
N ALA A 2 -4.95 -5.18 -33.21
CA ALA A 2 -6.08 -4.26 -33.02
C ALA A 2 -6.13 -3.15 -34.07
N ILE A 3 -4.98 -2.68 -34.57
CA ILE A 3 -4.92 -1.66 -35.62
C ILE A 3 -5.48 -2.23 -36.92
N LYS A 4 -5.14 -3.48 -37.25
CA LYS A 4 -5.72 -4.17 -38.42
C LYS A 4 -7.22 -4.40 -38.31
N ARG A 5 -7.74 -4.61 -37.09
CA ARG A 5 -9.16 -4.89 -36.84
C ARG A 5 -10.01 -3.60 -36.83
N ASP A 6 -9.53 -2.56 -36.14
CA ASP A 6 -10.34 -1.39 -35.80
C ASP A 6 -9.92 -0.13 -36.58
N GLY A 7 -8.77 -0.16 -37.26
CA GLY A 7 -8.19 0.97 -37.98
C GLY A 7 -7.40 1.93 -37.08
N GLU A 8 -6.34 2.51 -37.62
CA GLU A 8 -5.45 3.41 -36.87
C GLU A 8 -6.18 4.64 -36.32
N ALA A 9 -7.10 5.24 -37.10
CA ALA A 9 -7.87 6.40 -36.66
C ALA A 9 -8.69 6.10 -35.39
N THR A 10 -9.28 4.91 -35.30
CA THR A 10 -10.04 4.45 -34.13
C THR A 10 -9.13 4.25 -32.92
N ILE A 11 -7.97 3.63 -33.11
CA ILE A 11 -6.98 3.43 -32.04
C ILE A 11 -6.45 4.78 -31.54
N LYS A 12 -6.15 5.70 -32.47
CA LYS A 12 -5.70 7.07 -32.17
C LYS A 12 -6.74 7.84 -31.36
N ALA A 13 -8.03 7.75 -31.70
CA ALA A 13 -9.09 8.42 -30.95
C ALA A 13 -9.19 7.95 -29.48
N LYS A 14 -8.81 6.69 -29.19
CA LYS A 14 -8.89 6.10 -27.85
C LYS A 14 -7.60 6.24 -27.03
N TYR A 15 -6.45 6.14 -27.68
CA TYR A 15 -5.16 5.91 -27.02
C TYR A 15 -4.06 6.90 -27.42
N SER A 16 -4.37 7.97 -28.15
CA SER A 16 -3.37 8.96 -28.60
C SER A 16 -2.48 9.43 -27.47
N ASN A 17 -3.05 9.83 -26.33
CA ASN A 17 -2.25 10.30 -25.19
C ASN A 17 -1.27 9.23 -24.67
N LEU A 18 -1.69 7.95 -24.61
CA LEU A 18 -0.82 6.86 -24.20
C LEU A 18 0.34 6.67 -25.18
N PHE A 19 0.06 6.76 -26.48
CA PHE A 19 1.06 6.55 -27.53
C PHE A 19 2.03 7.73 -27.60
N ASP A 20 1.54 8.95 -27.45
CA ASP A 20 2.35 10.17 -27.36
C ASP A 20 3.27 10.13 -26.13
N MET A 21 2.77 9.66 -24.98
CA MET A 21 3.59 9.44 -23.78
C MET A 21 4.66 8.37 -24.02
N TYR A 22 4.29 7.24 -24.63
CA TYR A 22 5.23 6.17 -24.95
C TYR A 22 6.34 6.64 -25.88
N GLU A 23 5.99 7.37 -26.95
CA GLU A 23 6.95 7.95 -27.90
C GLU A 23 7.88 8.95 -27.21
N LYS A 24 7.37 9.83 -26.34
CA LYS A 24 8.19 10.77 -25.58
C LYS A 24 9.19 10.09 -24.65
N ILE A 25 8.82 8.96 -24.07
CA ILE A 25 9.66 8.22 -23.10
C ILE A 25 10.67 7.31 -23.82
N THR A 26 10.26 6.69 -24.92
CA THR A 26 11.01 5.59 -25.55
C THR A 26 11.58 5.91 -26.93
N ALA A 27 11.19 7.05 -27.52
CA ALA A 27 11.46 7.43 -28.91
C ALA A 27 10.93 6.42 -29.95
N GLU A 28 9.92 5.61 -29.59
CA GLU A 28 9.29 4.63 -30.46
C GLU A 28 7.82 4.94 -30.70
N ASN A 29 7.38 4.77 -31.95
CA ASN A 29 5.99 4.92 -32.33
C ASN A 29 5.20 3.63 -32.06
N ALA A 30 4.29 3.69 -31.07
CA ALA A 30 3.44 2.58 -30.65
C ALA A 30 2.36 2.16 -31.69
N TYR A 31 2.14 2.94 -32.75
CA TYR A 31 1.31 2.52 -33.89
C TYR A 31 2.02 1.51 -34.80
N HIS A 32 3.35 1.47 -34.76
CA HIS A 32 4.17 0.61 -35.64
C HIS A 32 4.97 -0.44 -34.88
N THR A 33 5.27 -0.17 -33.61
CA THR A 33 6.08 -1.05 -32.76
C THR A 33 5.27 -1.45 -31.53
N PRO A 34 5.17 -2.75 -31.19
CA PRO A 34 4.52 -3.18 -29.95
C PRO A 34 5.15 -2.51 -28.72
N MET A 35 4.32 -1.95 -27.84
CA MET A 35 4.78 -1.35 -26.59
C MET A 35 5.43 -2.40 -25.70
N ARG A 36 6.58 -2.06 -25.10
CA ARG A 36 7.20 -2.85 -24.04
C ARG A 36 6.48 -2.59 -22.72
N ILE A 37 5.83 -3.62 -22.18
CA ILE A 37 5.10 -3.56 -20.91
C ILE A 37 5.65 -4.59 -19.94
N TYR A 38 5.67 -4.24 -18.66
CA TYR A 38 6.01 -5.13 -17.57
C TYR A 38 5.15 -4.79 -16.34
N PRO A 39 4.88 -5.76 -15.45
CA PRO A 39 4.15 -5.48 -14.22
C PRO A 39 4.92 -4.49 -13.34
N ALA A 40 4.20 -3.49 -12.81
CA ALA A 40 4.75 -2.49 -11.91
C ALA A 40 3.84 -2.34 -10.68
N ILE A 41 4.43 -1.95 -9.55
CA ILE A 41 3.67 -1.56 -8.36
C ILE A 41 2.80 -0.36 -8.74
N HIS A 42 1.51 -0.40 -8.40
CA HIS A 42 0.54 0.57 -8.90
C HIS A 42 -0.41 1.11 -7.83
N TYR A 43 -1.00 0.23 -7.00
CA TYR A 43 -2.03 0.59 -6.04
C TYR A 43 -1.85 -0.21 -4.75
N THR A 44 -2.06 0.42 -3.60
CA THR A 44 -2.04 -0.23 -2.30
C THR A 44 -3.47 -0.59 -1.89
N MET A 45 -3.80 -1.88 -1.84
CA MET A 45 -5.14 -2.32 -1.42
C MET A 45 -5.36 -2.21 0.09
N GLY A 46 -4.30 -2.32 0.87
CA GLY A 46 -4.36 -2.07 2.31
C GLY A 46 -4.43 -0.57 2.62
N GLY A 47 -4.59 -0.24 3.89
CA GLY A 47 -4.66 1.14 4.36
C GLY A 47 -5.01 1.18 5.83
N LEU A 48 -5.32 2.37 6.33
CA LEU A 48 -5.83 2.54 7.68
C LEU A 48 -7.20 1.87 7.82
N TRP A 49 -7.43 1.27 8.98
CA TRP A 49 -8.73 0.71 9.33
C TRP A 49 -9.77 1.83 9.47
N VAL A 50 -10.93 1.64 8.86
CA VAL A 50 -12.11 2.51 8.96
C VAL A 50 -13.37 1.67 9.15
N ASP A 51 -14.35 2.24 9.81
CA ASP A 51 -15.70 1.70 9.88
C ASP A 51 -16.50 1.98 8.59
N TYR A 52 -17.77 1.54 8.57
CA TYR A 52 -18.68 1.78 7.45
C TYR A 52 -18.89 3.26 7.11
N ASN A 53 -18.65 4.16 8.07
CA ASN A 53 -18.80 5.61 7.92
C ASN A 53 -17.50 6.31 7.50
N LEU A 54 -16.45 5.53 7.19
CA LEU A 54 -15.10 5.98 6.87
C LEU A 54 -14.37 6.65 8.04
N MET A 55 -14.82 6.42 9.29
CA MET A 55 -14.15 6.89 10.49
C MET A 55 -13.19 5.81 10.99
N SER A 56 -11.95 6.21 11.30
CA SER A 56 -10.97 5.31 11.89
C SER A 56 -11.35 4.91 13.33
N ASN A 57 -10.52 4.07 13.95
CA ASN A 57 -10.64 3.78 15.39
C ASN A 57 -10.35 4.99 16.30
N LEU A 58 -9.89 6.12 15.74
CA LEU A 58 -9.77 7.40 16.42
C LEU A 58 -11.02 8.26 16.12
N PRO A 59 -11.89 8.54 17.12
CA PRO A 59 -13.09 9.32 16.91
C PRO A 59 -12.80 10.70 16.29
N GLY A 60 -13.47 10.99 15.18
CA GLY A 60 -13.31 12.24 14.44
C GLY A 60 -12.19 12.26 13.41
N LEU A 61 -11.40 11.19 13.29
CA LEU A 61 -10.44 11.01 12.20
C LEU A 61 -11.08 10.14 11.10
N PHE A 62 -11.40 10.76 9.97
CA PHE A 62 -11.94 10.09 8.79
C PHE A 62 -10.84 9.83 7.75
N VAL A 63 -10.87 8.68 7.07
CA VAL A 63 -9.85 8.28 6.09
C VAL A 63 -10.50 7.76 4.82
N LEU A 64 -10.03 8.25 3.67
CA LEU A 64 -10.70 8.11 2.38
C LEU A 64 -9.75 7.63 1.29
N GLY A 65 -10.32 7.02 0.25
CA GLY A 65 -9.61 6.63 -0.95
C GLY A 65 -8.54 5.59 -0.67
N GLU A 66 -7.42 5.67 -1.39
CA GLU A 66 -6.30 4.72 -1.27
C GLU A 66 -5.63 4.70 0.12
N ALA A 67 -5.98 5.64 1.00
CA ALA A 67 -5.47 5.63 2.37
C ALA A 67 -6.23 4.66 3.29
N ASN A 68 -7.40 4.15 2.91
CA ASN A 68 -8.17 3.15 3.67
C ASN A 68 -8.18 1.77 2.97
N PHE A 69 -8.63 0.73 3.67
CA PHE A 69 -8.57 -0.66 3.20
C PHE A 69 -9.88 -1.22 2.58
N SER A 70 -11.01 -0.51 2.72
CA SER A 70 -12.33 -1.16 2.83
C SER A 70 -12.85 -1.84 1.56
N ASP A 71 -12.57 -1.29 0.37
CA ASP A 71 -13.39 -1.61 -0.81
C ASP A 71 -12.78 -2.63 -1.77
N HIS A 72 -11.46 -2.81 -1.75
CA HIS A 72 -10.75 -3.52 -2.83
C HIS A 72 -10.30 -4.93 -2.47
N GLY A 73 -10.40 -5.31 -1.19
CA GLY A 73 -9.97 -6.61 -0.69
C GLY A 73 -8.55 -6.97 -1.13
N ALA A 74 -8.33 -8.22 -1.55
CA ALA A 74 -7.00 -8.68 -1.95
C ALA A 74 -6.57 -8.29 -3.37
N ASN A 75 -7.48 -7.77 -4.21
CA ASN A 75 -7.16 -7.37 -5.58
C ASN A 75 -8.19 -6.38 -6.13
N ARG A 76 -7.76 -5.14 -6.34
CA ARG A 76 -8.60 -4.09 -6.93
C ARG A 76 -9.00 -4.39 -8.38
N LEU A 77 -10.24 -4.06 -8.75
CA LEU A 77 -10.69 -4.08 -10.14
C LEU A 77 -10.30 -2.79 -10.89
N GLY A 78 -10.05 -2.89 -12.19
CA GLY A 78 -9.70 -1.73 -13.02
C GLY A 78 -10.74 -0.61 -12.90
N ALA A 79 -10.28 0.65 -12.91
CA ALA A 79 -11.08 1.87 -12.76
C ALA A 79 -11.84 2.07 -11.42
N SER A 80 -11.82 1.12 -10.48
CA SER A 80 -12.58 1.27 -9.22
C SER A 80 -11.99 2.26 -8.21
N ALA A 81 -10.70 2.61 -8.29
CA ALA A 81 -10.08 3.56 -7.35
C ALA A 81 -10.65 4.99 -7.46
N LEU A 82 -10.93 5.45 -8.69
CA LEU A 82 -11.58 6.76 -8.88
C LEU A 82 -13.03 6.74 -8.41
N MET A 83 -13.71 5.61 -8.61
CA MET A 83 -15.06 5.40 -8.07
C MET A 83 -15.07 5.39 -6.55
N GLN A 84 -14.08 4.79 -5.89
CA GLN A 84 -13.90 4.88 -4.44
C GLN A 84 -13.73 6.35 -4.02
N GLY A 85 -12.78 7.08 -4.62
CA GLY A 85 -12.56 8.49 -4.27
C GLY A 85 -13.82 9.35 -4.41
N LEU A 86 -14.62 9.11 -5.47
CA LEU A 86 -15.92 9.75 -5.64
C LEU A 86 -16.93 9.30 -4.58
N SER A 87 -17.03 8.00 -4.32
CA SER A 87 -17.99 7.43 -3.37
C SER A 87 -17.71 7.92 -1.95
N ASP A 88 -16.48 7.77 -1.48
CA ASP A 88 -16.02 8.19 -0.17
C ASP A 88 -16.24 9.69 0.03
N GLY A 89 -15.72 10.49 -0.90
CA GLY A 89 -15.67 11.95 -0.77
C GLY A 89 -17.00 12.64 -1.02
N TYR A 90 -17.78 12.17 -1.99
CA TYR A 90 -19.00 12.86 -2.43
C TYR A 90 -20.28 12.26 -1.84
N PHE A 91 -20.33 10.94 -1.61
CA PHE A 91 -21.56 10.28 -1.18
C PHE A 91 -21.57 9.92 0.31
N VAL A 92 -20.45 9.41 0.84
CA VAL A 92 -20.39 8.95 2.24
C VAL A 92 -20.08 10.11 3.18
N LEU A 93 -18.94 10.78 2.97
CA LEU A 93 -18.44 11.77 3.92
C LEU A 93 -19.39 12.92 4.25
N PRO A 94 -20.10 13.54 3.29
CA PRO A 94 -20.96 14.67 3.62
C PRO A 94 -22.02 14.33 4.68
N SER A 95 -22.52 13.10 4.67
CA SER A 95 -23.49 12.63 5.64
C SER A 95 -22.84 12.22 6.97
N THR A 96 -21.73 11.50 6.91
CA THR A 96 -21.09 10.93 8.11
C THR A 96 -20.36 12.00 8.94
N ILE A 97 -19.63 12.91 8.28
CA ILE A 97 -18.94 14.01 8.98
C ILE A 97 -19.94 14.97 9.61
N ALA A 98 -21.04 15.30 8.92
CA ALA A 98 -22.06 16.18 9.44
C ALA A 98 -22.76 15.56 10.67
N THR A 99 -23.06 14.26 10.59
CA THR A 99 -23.63 13.50 11.71
C THR A 99 -22.68 13.50 12.91
N TYR A 100 -21.39 13.22 12.69
CA TYR A 100 -20.38 13.26 13.75
C TYR A 100 -20.28 14.66 14.37
N LEU A 101 -20.16 15.71 13.57
CA LEU A 101 -20.07 17.10 14.05
C LEU A 101 -21.32 17.52 14.82
N ALA A 102 -22.51 17.04 14.45
CA ALA A 102 -23.75 17.31 15.18
C ALA A 102 -23.76 16.72 16.60
N THR A 103 -22.94 15.70 16.88
CA THR A 103 -22.76 15.16 18.24
C THR A 103 -21.84 16.02 19.10
N LEU A 104 -21.05 16.92 18.49
CA LEU A 104 -20.11 17.77 19.20
C LEU A 104 -20.81 19.02 19.75
N LYS A 105 -20.43 19.41 20.96
CA LYS A 105 -20.91 20.66 21.55
C LYS A 105 -20.20 21.86 20.89
N PRO A 106 -20.94 22.90 20.46
CA PRO A 106 -20.32 24.14 19.99
C PRO A 106 -19.35 24.70 21.04
N GLY A 107 -18.19 25.16 20.59
CA GLY A 107 -17.14 25.70 21.47
C GLY A 107 -16.14 24.68 22.03
N ASN A 108 -16.36 23.38 21.84
CA ASN A 108 -15.44 22.32 22.32
C ASN A 108 -14.33 21.98 21.30
N ARG A 109 -13.83 22.95 20.54
CA ARG A 109 -12.67 22.72 19.68
C ARG A 109 -11.42 22.53 20.56
N PRO A 110 -10.64 21.46 20.40
CA PRO A 110 -9.39 21.29 21.14
C PRO A 110 -8.45 22.47 20.93
N SER A 111 -7.82 22.96 22.02
CA SER A 111 -6.81 24.02 21.96
C SER A 111 -5.45 23.44 21.57
N ALA A 112 -4.61 24.24 20.91
CA ALA A 112 -3.20 23.93 20.72
C ALA A 112 -2.43 23.92 22.06
N ASP A 113 -2.96 24.54 23.12
CA ASP A 113 -2.36 24.51 24.46
C ASP A 113 -2.65 23.21 25.22
N ASN A 114 -3.49 22.32 24.67
CA ASN A 114 -3.77 21.04 25.29
C ASN A 114 -2.49 20.20 25.37
N ALA A 115 -2.32 19.45 26.47
CA ALA A 115 -1.12 18.67 26.73
C ALA A 115 -0.80 17.68 25.60
N GLU A 116 -1.82 17.06 25.02
CA GLU A 116 -1.69 16.11 23.91
C GLU A 116 -1.16 16.78 22.64
N PHE A 117 -1.60 18.01 22.33
CA PHE A 117 -1.11 18.75 21.16
C PHE A 117 0.34 19.20 21.38
N VAL A 118 0.64 19.77 22.54
CA VAL A 118 1.99 20.21 22.90
C VAL A 118 2.98 19.05 22.86
N GLU A 119 2.56 17.87 23.34
CA GLU A 119 3.34 16.64 23.25
C GLU A 119 3.62 16.25 21.80
N ALA A 120 2.58 16.17 20.96
CA ALA A 120 2.71 15.79 19.56
C ALA A 120 3.59 16.78 18.77
N GLU A 121 3.39 18.09 18.95
CA GLU A 121 4.23 19.10 18.31
C GLU A 121 5.70 18.96 18.73
N ARG A 122 5.95 18.74 20.03
CA ARG A 122 7.31 18.55 20.54
C ARG A 122 7.97 17.31 19.94
N GLN A 123 7.24 16.19 19.82
CA GLN A 123 7.76 14.96 19.22
C GLN A 123 8.10 15.16 17.73
N VAL A 124 7.22 15.80 16.96
CA VAL A 124 7.47 16.10 15.54
C VAL A 124 8.69 16.99 15.37
N ARG A 125 8.79 18.08 16.15
CA ARG A 125 9.95 18.98 16.11
C ARG A 125 11.24 18.25 16.51
N ALA A 126 11.21 17.43 17.56
CA ALA A 126 12.36 16.65 17.98
C ALA A 126 12.81 15.67 16.88
N GLY A 127 11.88 15.02 16.18
CA GLY A 127 12.17 14.15 15.04
C GLY A 127 12.88 14.90 13.91
N VAL A 128 12.36 16.06 13.52
CA VAL A 128 12.99 16.92 12.49
C VAL A 128 14.39 17.37 12.91
N GLN A 129 14.57 17.81 14.15
CA GLN A 129 15.89 18.19 14.68
C GLN A 129 16.86 17.01 14.72
N SER A 130 16.38 15.80 15.06
CA SER A 130 17.20 14.59 15.04
C SER A 130 17.68 14.26 13.63
N MET A 131 16.83 14.44 12.60
CA MET A 131 17.23 14.21 11.21
C MET A 131 18.28 15.24 10.74
N LEU A 132 18.11 16.52 11.11
CA LEU A 132 19.01 17.62 10.73
C LEU A 132 20.36 17.58 11.45
N SER A 133 20.39 17.08 12.68
CA SER A 133 21.62 16.94 13.47
C SER A 133 22.43 15.68 13.11
N GLY A 134 21.90 14.83 12.23
CA GLY A 134 22.58 13.62 11.76
C GLY A 134 23.93 13.94 11.09
N THR A 135 25.01 13.33 11.62
CA THR A 135 26.38 13.47 11.10
C THR A 135 26.80 12.31 10.20
N GLY A 136 25.82 11.55 9.71
CA GLY A 136 26.03 10.41 8.85
C GLY A 136 26.59 10.79 7.48
N ARG A 137 26.68 9.79 6.60
CA ARG A 137 27.20 9.96 5.23
C ARG A 137 26.20 9.60 4.14
N ARG A 138 25.08 8.98 4.51
CA ARG A 138 24.07 8.50 3.55
C ARG A 138 22.90 9.47 3.45
N THR A 139 22.53 9.81 2.23
CA THR A 139 21.39 10.68 1.95
C THR A 139 20.07 9.91 2.05
N PRO A 140 18.92 10.60 2.24
CA PRO A 140 17.60 9.98 2.17
C PRO A 140 17.40 9.16 0.88
N ALA A 141 17.85 9.68 -0.26
CA ALA A 141 17.78 8.98 -1.55
C ALA A 141 18.58 7.66 -1.58
N SER A 142 19.72 7.61 -0.89
CA SER A 142 20.51 6.37 -0.75
C SER A 142 19.74 5.30 0.00
N PHE A 143 19.11 5.66 1.13
CA PHE A 143 18.27 4.74 1.90
C PHE A 143 17.03 4.31 1.12
N HIS A 144 16.34 5.25 0.46
CA HIS A 144 15.16 4.95 -0.34
C HIS A 144 15.47 3.92 -1.45
N LYS A 145 16.61 4.06 -2.12
CA LYS A 145 17.04 3.12 -3.17
C LYS A 145 17.33 1.72 -2.63
N GLU A 146 17.93 1.63 -1.45
CA GLU A 146 18.18 0.33 -0.80
C GLU A 146 16.88 -0.32 -0.32
N LEU A 147 16.01 0.46 0.33
CA LEU A 147 14.67 0.02 0.72
C LEU A 147 13.90 -0.56 -0.48
N GLY A 148 13.87 0.18 -1.59
CA GLY A 148 13.18 -0.27 -2.81
C GLY A 148 13.75 -1.58 -3.36
N ARG A 149 15.06 -1.81 -3.27
CA ARG A 149 15.69 -3.08 -3.66
C ARG A 149 15.28 -4.23 -2.75
N ILE A 150 15.31 -4.02 -1.43
CA ILE A 150 14.88 -5.04 -0.46
C ILE A 150 13.43 -5.46 -0.73
N MET A 151 12.54 -4.48 -0.89
CA MET A 151 11.13 -4.74 -1.17
C MET A 151 10.93 -5.44 -2.53
N TRP A 152 11.64 -5.01 -3.57
CA TRP A 152 11.56 -5.63 -4.89
C TRP A 152 12.03 -7.09 -4.89
N ASP A 153 13.18 -7.36 -4.25
CA ASP A 153 13.82 -8.67 -4.26
C ASP A 153 13.13 -9.70 -3.36
N HIS A 154 12.44 -9.24 -2.30
CA HIS A 154 11.98 -10.14 -1.23
C HIS A 154 10.51 -9.98 -0.82
N CYS A 155 9.84 -8.89 -1.18
CA CYS A 155 8.41 -8.68 -0.95
C CYS A 155 7.71 -8.16 -2.23
N GLY A 156 8.17 -8.63 -3.39
CA GLY A 156 7.65 -8.27 -4.71
C GLY A 156 6.37 -9.02 -5.07
N MET A 157 6.25 -9.35 -6.37
CA MET A 157 5.09 -10.05 -6.92
C MET A 157 4.97 -11.49 -6.40
N ALA A 158 6.06 -12.26 -6.49
CA ALA A 158 6.17 -13.57 -5.89
C ALA A 158 6.94 -13.48 -4.59
N ARG A 159 6.49 -14.24 -3.58
CA ARG A 159 7.03 -14.22 -2.23
C ARG A 159 7.18 -15.64 -1.73
N ASN A 160 8.13 -15.84 -0.83
CA ASN A 160 8.26 -17.07 -0.06
C ASN A 160 8.77 -16.74 1.34
N LYS A 161 8.61 -17.69 2.27
CA LYS A 161 8.96 -17.55 3.68
C LYS A 161 10.39 -17.06 3.87
N ALA A 162 11.35 -17.70 3.21
CA ALA A 162 12.77 -17.38 3.34
C ALA A 162 13.08 -15.94 2.87
N GLY A 163 12.49 -15.51 1.75
CA GLY A 163 12.60 -14.14 1.26
C GLY A 163 12.03 -13.13 2.24
N LEU A 164 10.82 -13.37 2.75
CA LEU A 164 10.14 -12.47 3.68
C LEU A 164 10.87 -12.35 5.02
N GLU A 165 11.34 -13.46 5.60
CA GLU A 165 12.16 -13.46 6.82
C GLU A 165 13.47 -12.68 6.61
N LYS A 166 14.11 -12.86 5.46
CA LYS A 166 15.31 -12.10 5.09
C LYS A 166 15.01 -10.61 4.94
N ALA A 167 13.90 -10.23 4.31
CA ALA A 167 13.48 -8.84 4.17
C ALA A 167 13.31 -8.16 5.54
N ILE A 168 12.61 -8.83 6.48
CA ILE A 168 12.40 -8.30 7.83
C ILE A 168 13.75 -8.02 8.53
N GLY A 169 14.71 -8.94 8.42
CA GLY A 169 16.06 -8.74 8.96
C GLY A 169 16.80 -7.56 8.31
N LEU A 170 16.75 -7.46 6.98
CA LEU A 170 17.38 -6.36 6.23
C LEU A 170 16.75 -5.00 6.54
N LEU A 171 15.43 -4.93 6.67
CA LEU A 171 14.70 -3.70 7.03
C LEU A 171 14.99 -3.27 8.46
N GLY A 172 15.10 -4.22 9.40
CA GLY A 172 15.57 -3.94 10.76
C GLY A 172 16.98 -3.33 10.76
N ALA A 173 17.92 -3.91 10.02
CA ALA A 173 19.27 -3.37 9.89
C ALA A 173 19.28 -1.99 9.21
N LEU A 174 18.50 -1.81 8.14
CA LEU A 174 18.37 -0.55 7.42
C LEU A 174 17.82 0.57 8.32
N ARG A 175 16.87 0.25 9.20
CA ARG A 175 16.32 1.18 10.19
C ARG A 175 17.36 1.65 11.20
N GLU A 176 18.17 0.74 11.75
CA GLU A 176 19.24 1.13 12.67
C GLU A 176 20.34 1.94 11.97
N GLU A 177 20.67 1.59 10.73
CA GLU A 177 21.61 2.39 9.94
C GLU A 177 21.02 3.76 9.60
N TYR A 178 19.73 3.84 9.27
CA TYR A 178 19.04 5.11 9.01
C TYR A 178 19.14 6.04 10.22
N ARG A 179 18.88 5.54 11.42
CA ARG A 179 18.98 6.34 12.65
C ARG A 179 20.38 6.91 12.91
N THR A 180 21.43 6.19 12.51
CA THR A 180 22.81 6.52 12.90
C THR A 180 23.65 7.14 11.78
N ASN A 181 23.28 6.93 10.52
CA ASN A 181 24.09 7.26 9.35
C ASN A 181 23.34 8.15 8.32
N LEU A 182 22.15 8.64 8.66
CA LEU A 182 21.46 9.65 7.88
C LEU A 182 22.21 10.99 7.87
N HIS A 183 22.28 11.58 6.69
CA HIS A 183 22.72 12.95 6.47
C HIS A 183 21.64 13.71 5.71
N VAL A 184 21.09 14.75 6.33
CA VAL A 184 20.15 15.69 5.73
C VAL A 184 20.83 17.04 5.55
N SER A 185 20.83 17.54 4.32
CA SER A 185 21.40 18.84 3.97
C SER A 185 20.40 19.98 4.18
N GLY A 186 20.89 21.19 4.45
CA GLY A 186 20.07 22.41 4.60
C GLY A 186 19.63 22.64 6.06
N ALA A 187 18.77 23.64 6.26
CA ALA A 187 18.25 24.00 7.59
C ALA A 187 16.73 23.78 7.70
N GLU A 188 16.21 23.82 8.94
CA GLU A 188 14.78 23.65 9.25
C GLU A 188 13.93 24.78 8.67
N ALA A 189 14.39 26.03 8.78
CA ALA A 189 13.62 27.22 8.38
C ALA A 189 13.64 27.48 6.86
N GLU A 190 14.13 26.54 6.06
CA GLU A 190 14.25 26.64 4.62
C GLU A 190 13.23 25.74 3.91
N TRP A 191 12.97 26.01 2.64
CA TRP A 191 12.28 25.05 1.79
C TRP A 191 13.20 23.84 1.54
N ASN A 192 13.09 22.83 2.40
CA ASN A 192 14.03 21.72 2.45
C ASN A 192 13.38 20.38 2.08
N GLN A 193 13.46 20.03 0.79
CA GLN A 193 12.98 18.74 0.26
C GLN A 193 13.76 17.54 0.83
N SER A 194 14.98 17.75 1.33
CA SER A 194 15.79 16.68 1.92
C SER A 194 15.18 16.19 3.24
N ILE A 195 14.67 17.10 4.08
CA ILE A 195 13.94 16.74 5.32
C ILE A 195 12.65 15.99 4.99
N GLU A 196 11.88 16.47 4.02
CA GLU A 196 10.64 15.81 3.57
C GLU A 196 10.92 14.37 3.13
N GLN A 197 11.92 14.19 2.27
CA GLN A 197 12.32 12.88 1.79
C GLN A 197 12.84 11.98 2.92
N ALA A 198 13.59 12.54 3.89
CA ALA A 198 14.01 11.81 5.07
C ALA A 198 12.81 11.28 5.85
N GLY A 199 11.84 12.14 6.18
CA GLY A 199 10.61 11.75 6.86
C GLY A 199 9.88 10.61 6.15
N ARG A 200 9.64 10.74 4.84
CA ARG A 200 8.99 9.67 4.05
C ARG A 200 9.78 8.36 4.06
N VAL A 201 11.10 8.40 4.00
CA VAL A 201 11.92 7.18 4.04
C VAL A 201 11.81 6.50 5.39
N ALA A 202 11.77 7.24 6.49
CA ALA A 202 11.52 6.67 7.81
C ALA A 202 10.17 5.92 7.84
N ASP A 203 9.10 6.56 7.36
CA ASP A 203 7.77 5.96 7.28
C ASP A 203 7.76 4.71 6.37
N PHE A 204 8.44 4.77 5.22
CA PHE A 204 8.50 3.64 4.28
C PHE A 204 9.29 2.46 4.81
N ILE A 205 10.31 2.66 5.65
CA ILE A 205 11.02 1.56 6.30
C ILE A 205 10.09 0.82 7.26
N GLU A 206 9.33 1.55 8.09
CA GLU A 206 8.34 0.95 9.00
C GLU A 206 7.24 0.22 8.23
N LEU A 207 6.65 0.88 7.22
CA LEU A 207 5.61 0.29 6.39
C LEU A 207 6.12 -0.94 5.63
N GLY A 208 7.34 -0.89 5.06
CA GLY A 208 7.94 -2.02 4.36
C GLY A 208 8.12 -3.24 5.26
N GLU A 209 8.52 -3.02 6.52
CA GLU A 209 8.63 -4.13 7.49
C GLU A 209 7.26 -4.69 7.85
N LEU A 210 6.26 -3.82 8.07
CA LEU A 210 4.89 -4.25 8.33
C LEU A 210 4.34 -5.07 7.16
N MET A 211 4.55 -4.65 5.92
CA MET A 211 4.15 -5.39 4.72
C MET A 211 4.80 -6.78 4.65
N CYS A 212 6.10 -6.88 4.98
CA CYS A 212 6.79 -8.16 5.01
C CYS A 212 6.25 -9.08 6.12
N ARG A 213 5.96 -8.53 7.31
CA ARG A 213 5.37 -9.27 8.44
C ARG A 213 3.97 -9.75 8.13
N ASP A 214 3.13 -8.91 7.53
CA ASP A 214 1.78 -9.27 7.09
C ASP A 214 1.82 -10.39 6.04
N ALA A 215 2.68 -10.24 5.03
CA ALA A 215 2.87 -11.25 3.99
C ALA A 215 3.46 -12.57 4.52
N LEU A 216 4.27 -12.52 5.58
CA LEU A 216 4.83 -13.70 6.23
C LEU A 216 3.76 -14.43 7.05
N MET A 217 2.96 -13.69 7.80
CA MET A 217 1.86 -14.18 8.63
C MET A 217 0.76 -14.83 7.78
N ARG A 218 0.44 -14.23 6.62
CA ARG A 218 -0.56 -14.74 5.68
C ARG A 218 0.04 -15.87 4.85
N GLU A 219 -0.14 -17.09 5.33
CA GLU A 219 0.36 -18.31 4.67
C GLU A 219 -0.62 -18.85 3.62
N GLU A 220 -0.97 -18.03 2.64
CA GLU A 220 -1.82 -18.40 1.49
C GLU A 220 -1.42 -17.60 0.24
N SER A 221 -2.04 -17.88 -0.92
CA SER A 221 -2.07 -16.92 -2.02
C SER A 221 -3.50 -16.44 -2.27
N CYS A 222 -3.69 -15.12 -2.25
CA CYS A 222 -4.98 -14.48 -2.46
C CYS A 222 -4.80 -13.13 -3.16
N GLY A 223 -5.39 -12.97 -4.34
CA GLY A 223 -5.33 -11.71 -5.10
C GLY A 223 -3.88 -11.31 -5.45
N GLY A 224 -3.50 -10.08 -5.09
CA GLY A 224 -2.14 -9.55 -5.28
C GLY A 224 -1.10 -10.06 -4.28
N HIS A 225 -1.51 -10.86 -3.29
CA HIS A 225 -0.61 -11.57 -2.39
C HIS A 225 -0.36 -12.98 -2.94
N PHE A 226 0.84 -13.22 -3.47
CA PHE A 226 1.22 -14.53 -4.02
C PHE A 226 2.43 -15.11 -3.28
N ARG A 227 2.17 -16.21 -2.58
CA ARG A 227 3.16 -17.05 -1.90
C ARG A 227 3.39 -18.29 -2.74
N GLU A 228 4.62 -18.50 -3.18
CA GLU A 228 4.99 -19.61 -4.06
C GLU A 228 4.68 -20.98 -3.43
N GLU A 229 4.68 -21.07 -2.11
CA GLU A 229 4.34 -22.29 -1.37
C GLU A 229 2.84 -22.62 -1.42
N TYR A 230 2.01 -21.64 -1.77
CA TYR A 230 0.54 -21.70 -1.73
C TYR A 230 -0.06 -21.37 -3.10
N GLN A 231 0.35 -22.11 -4.13
CA GLN A 231 -0.21 -22.05 -5.48
C GLN A 231 -0.77 -23.42 -5.87
N TYR A 232 -1.69 -23.44 -6.83
CA TYR A 232 -2.16 -24.69 -7.40
C TYR A 232 -1.03 -25.39 -8.16
N THR A 233 -0.92 -26.70 -8.00
CA THR A 233 0.09 -27.55 -8.67
C THR A 233 -0.59 -28.45 -9.71
N THR A 234 0.20 -29.03 -10.62
CA THR A 234 -0.32 -29.99 -11.61
C THR A 234 -0.99 -31.23 -10.99
N ASP A 235 -0.69 -31.51 -9.73
CA ASP A 235 -1.25 -32.66 -9.01
C ASP A 235 -2.58 -32.36 -8.32
N ASP A 236 -2.96 -31.09 -8.21
CA ASP A 236 -4.21 -30.70 -7.59
C ASP A 236 -5.42 -31.18 -8.44
N PRO A 237 -6.45 -31.77 -7.81
CA PRO A 237 -7.66 -32.23 -8.51
C PRO A 237 -8.32 -31.14 -9.36
N GLU A 238 -8.36 -29.91 -8.87
CA GLU A 238 -8.95 -28.75 -9.52
C GLU A 238 -8.21 -28.39 -10.81
N VAL A 239 -6.88 -28.55 -10.84
CA VAL A 239 -6.08 -28.35 -12.04
C VAL A 239 -6.34 -29.47 -13.05
N ARG A 240 -6.40 -30.74 -12.59
CA ARG A 240 -6.69 -31.90 -13.44
C ARG A 240 -8.10 -31.86 -14.03
N GLN A 241 -9.06 -31.29 -13.31
CA GLN A 241 -10.43 -31.05 -13.75
C GLN A 241 -10.56 -29.79 -14.63
N GLY A 242 -9.50 -29.00 -14.77
CA GLY A 242 -9.47 -27.81 -15.59
C GLY A 242 -10.13 -26.56 -14.99
N VAL A 243 -10.52 -26.60 -13.71
CA VAL A 243 -11.18 -25.49 -12.99
C VAL A 243 -10.23 -24.29 -12.82
N VAL A 244 -8.97 -24.58 -12.52
CA VAL A 244 -7.88 -23.60 -12.35
C VAL A 244 -6.65 -24.01 -13.16
N ASN A 245 -5.60 -23.19 -13.17
CA ASN A 245 -4.31 -23.51 -13.73
C ASN A 245 -3.29 -23.82 -12.63
N ALA A 246 -2.29 -24.64 -12.96
CA ALA A 246 -1.08 -24.69 -12.15
C ALA A 246 -0.43 -23.30 -12.14
N GLY A 247 -0.04 -22.84 -10.95
CA GLY A 247 0.46 -21.48 -10.72
C GLY A 247 -0.59 -20.46 -10.31
N ASP A 248 -1.89 -20.80 -10.37
CA ASP A 248 -2.93 -19.91 -9.86
C ASP A 248 -2.87 -19.81 -8.33
N VAL A 249 -3.35 -18.67 -7.81
CA VAL A 249 -3.45 -18.40 -6.38
C VAL A 249 -4.29 -19.48 -5.69
N LYS A 250 -3.76 -20.10 -4.63
CA LYS A 250 -4.49 -21.07 -3.80
C LYS A 250 -4.78 -20.47 -2.44
N ARG A 251 -6.02 -20.00 -2.26
CA ARG A 251 -6.49 -19.44 -0.99
C ARG A 251 -6.65 -20.52 0.07
N ARG A 252 -6.52 -20.13 1.34
CA ARG A 252 -6.82 -20.97 2.51
C ARG A 252 -7.89 -20.27 3.34
N ASP A 253 -9.09 -20.24 2.77
CA ASP A 253 -10.24 -19.50 3.32
C ASP A 253 -10.61 -19.99 4.74
N ASP A 254 -10.34 -21.25 5.08
CA ASP A 254 -10.52 -21.83 6.42
C ASP A 254 -9.65 -21.16 7.50
N GLN A 255 -8.54 -20.54 7.10
CA GLN A 255 -7.55 -19.98 8.02
C GLN A 255 -7.39 -18.47 7.89
N PHE A 256 -7.58 -17.93 6.69
CA PHE A 256 -7.22 -16.55 6.36
C PHE A 256 -8.38 -15.69 5.84
N ALA A 257 -9.63 -16.14 6.05
CA ALA A 257 -10.85 -15.35 5.85
C ALA A 257 -11.03 -14.24 6.91
N PHE A 258 -10.06 -13.33 7.00
CA PHE A 258 -10.09 -12.18 7.89
C PHE A 258 -9.28 -11.01 7.32
N VAL A 259 -9.67 -9.79 7.70
CA VAL A 259 -8.85 -8.58 7.54
C VAL A 259 -7.81 -8.55 8.65
N ALA A 260 -6.56 -8.33 8.27
CA ALA A 260 -5.43 -8.18 9.19
C ALA A 260 -5.25 -6.70 9.54
N ALA A 261 -5.76 -6.28 10.69
CA ALA A 261 -5.57 -4.93 11.21
C ALA A 261 -4.38 -4.93 12.18
N TRP A 262 -3.27 -4.31 11.78
CA TRP A 262 -2.07 -4.26 12.60
C TRP A 262 -2.03 -3.00 13.45
N GLU A 263 -1.98 -3.19 14.77
CA GLU A 263 -1.89 -2.12 15.76
C GLU A 263 -0.43 -1.82 16.10
N HIS A 264 -0.07 -0.54 16.06
CA HIS A 264 1.26 -0.07 16.46
C HIS A 264 1.42 -0.21 17.98
N ALA A 265 2.33 -1.08 18.42
CA ALA A 265 2.56 -1.39 19.84
C ALA A 265 3.59 -0.47 20.53
N GLY A 266 4.13 0.52 19.81
CA GLY A 266 5.21 1.40 20.24
C GLY A 266 6.55 1.08 19.56
N GLU A 267 7.49 2.02 19.65
CA GLU A 267 8.80 1.90 19.00
C GLU A 267 9.57 0.67 19.49
N GLY A 268 10.15 -0.09 18.54
CA GLY A 268 10.92 -1.30 18.83
C GLY A 268 10.08 -2.53 19.25
N LYS A 269 8.76 -2.41 19.33
CA LYS A 269 7.85 -3.53 19.63
C LYS A 269 7.22 -4.06 18.36
N ALA A 270 6.95 -5.36 18.34
CA ALA A 270 6.21 -5.97 17.24
C ALA A 270 4.75 -5.47 17.26
N ALA A 271 4.21 -5.15 16.09
CA ALA A 271 2.80 -4.79 15.93
C ALA A 271 1.88 -5.95 16.38
N THR A 272 0.73 -5.59 16.95
CA THR A 272 -0.28 -6.56 17.38
C THR A 272 -1.26 -6.80 16.25
N LEU A 273 -1.52 -8.08 15.92
CA LEU A 273 -2.51 -8.43 14.90
C LEU A 273 -3.91 -8.50 15.51
N ASN A 274 -4.79 -7.60 15.08
CA ASN A 274 -6.22 -7.69 15.27
C ASN A 274 -6.85 -8.34 14.03
N LYS A 275 -7.61 -9.43 14.22
CA LYS A 275 -8.25 -10.16 13.12
C LYS A 275 -9.74 -9.82 13.09
N GLU A 276 -10.19 -9.25 11.98
CA GLU A 276 -11.62 -9.01 11.73
C GLU A 276 -12.15 -10.07 10.75
N PRO A 277 -13.04 -10.98 11.19
CA PRO A 277 -13.54 -12.05 10.32
C PRO A 277 -14.29 -11.50 9.10
N LEU A 278 -14.02 -12.07 7.93
CA LEU A 278 -14.78 -11.76 6.71
C LEU A 278 -16.01 -12.66 6.65
N VAL A 279 -17.18 -12.08 6.95
CA VAL A 279 -18.47 -12.78 6.88
C VAL A 279 -19.24 -12.30 5.65
N TYR A 280 -19.36 -13.17 4.65
CA TYR A 280 -20.13 -12.87 3.45
C TYR A 280 -21.56 -13.44 3.55
N GLU A 281 -22.52 -12.54 3.74
CA GLU A 281 -23.94 -12.88 3.85
C GLU A 281 -24.54 -13.24 2.49
N GLU A 282 -24.39 -12.34 1.51
CA GLU A 282 -25.03 -12.41 0.19
C GLU A 282 -24.29 -13.27 -0.85
N VAL A 283 -22.96 -13.30 -0.80
CA VAL A 283 -22.12 -14.03 -1.77
C VAL A 283 -21.28 -15.05 -1.03
N LYS A 284 -21.27 -16.31 -1.47
CA LYS A 284 -20.39 -17.31 -0.85
C LYS A 284 -19.02 -17.33 -1.53
N MET A 285 -17.98 -17.52 -0.73
CA MET A 285 -16.62 -17.70 -1.26
C MET A 285 -16.61 -18.89 -2.22
N SER A 286 -16.06 -18.66 -3.41
CA SER A 286 -15.84 -19.69 -4.42
C SER A 286 -14.43 -19.56 -4.99
N THR A 287 -13.94 -20.62 -5.61
CA THR A 287 -12.68 -20.60 -6.35
C THR A 287 -12.79 -19.63 -7.51
N ARG A 288 -11.92 -18.61 -7.54
CA ARG A 288 -11.88 -17.61 -8.60
C ARG A 288 -10.88 -18.01 -9.67
N SER A 289 -11.36 -18.19 -10.90
CA SER A 289 -10.57 -18.52 -12.09
C SER A 289 -11.01 -17.62 -13.24
N TYR A 290 -10.05 -17.12 -14.02
CA TYR A 290 -10.29 -16.27 -15.21
C TYR A 290 -10.11 -17.02 -16.53
N LYS A 291 -10.06 -18.34 -16.46
CA LYS A 291 -10.10 -19.20 -17.65
C LYS A 291 -11.32 -18.95 -18.50
#